data_AF-A0A1D3CXL5-F1
#
_entry.id   AF-A0A1D3CXL5-F1
#
_cell.length_a   1.000
_cell.length_b   1.000
_cell.length_c   1.000
_cell.angle_alpha   90.00
_cell.angle_beta   90.00
_cell.angle_gamma   90.00
#
_symmetry.space_group_name_H-M   'P 1'
#
loop_
_entity.id
_entity.type
_entity.pdbx_description
1 polymer ?
#
loop_
_entity_poly.entity_id
_entity_poly.type
_entity_poly.pdbx_seq_one_letter_code
_entity_poly.pdbx_strand_id
1 'polypeptide(L)'
;MNAIKSRLKRSLWRIPASASPPFPAQPSLKREEAMSFGVGVSACREFSSWSGLGAFVEGSSQGPWQALRQNEQRVSSIVKKIEADSRRVQQIDWDNMRAHYESQSSLFSALLSGGASSSLTRVHGLAVGWDSFSKALESCEASVRQSESLLNSGAAALWVSYHNPPVSKLDTNEWLDTDLYWQAFVEKHHFYSPYQPPLEDPESPAEKERVKASWHSRMAKFNDRSDTPMLYNFMETLPSWEYYDIHRRAFLEHMIYFLVRRGADYRFFPEITPWQWLGDIEDQRAKFFSVFASTCLWQSVNLLHARDDGLSVLSTQAQRRRSHFQLSSLSREKPLDLLPLDVEHDGAVATLRFLQAEATAVSATVGRLMASFSFLPDPFIPCSSTRSALRAMEVDGGKGQWFDLGEDVSALFYLPTKQARRIPHPREAFYKVMDHLTMTGKRMNPAYATLFDSFTDVLQQRGDNWFCDEGECASQAFLRRLRSDDPMREVFCDYFEEMYSRFEAAKEVKPAEFLKLLAKKEASHGVESEVYRHWALFASPEAAATAKEESDHLTSLFKSKQLQPVLDANGIVAIGPDGQKITDAGQVVASFNEFELLKETIQDSIKALKVPGGTDAQKTN
;
A
#
# COMPACT_ATOMS: atom_id res chain seq x y z
N MET A 1 -27.78 23.05 14.66
CA MET A 1 -27.93 21.91 13.73
C MET A 1 -29.21 21.07 13.90
N ASN A 2 -29.94 21.10 15.04
CA ASN A 2 -31.19 20.32 15.21
C ASN A 2 -32.48 21.00 14.74
N ALA A 3 -32.49 22.32 14.46
CA ALA A 3 -33.67 23.01 13.95
C ALA A 3 -33.94 22.77 12.45
N ILE A 4 -32.88 22.53 11.66
CA ILE A 4 -32.98 22.35 10.19
C ILE A 4 -33.50 20.95 9.81
N LYS A 5 -33.26 19.92 10.64
CA LYS A 5 -33.81 18.57 10.44
C LYS A 5 -35.33 18.47 10.66
N SER A 6 -35.94 19.43 11.35
CA SER A 6 -37.38 19.40 11.66
C SER A 6 -38.27 19.95 10.54
N ARG A 7 -37.73 20.81 9.66
CA ARG A 7 -38.48 21.40 8.53
C ARG A 7 -38.46 20.55 7.25
N LEU A 8 -37.43 19.72 7.04
CA LEU A 8 -37.30 18.87 5.85
C LEU A 8 -38.14 17.58 5.88
N LYS A 9 -38.81 17.25 7.00
CA LYS A 9 -39.67 16.05 7.10
C LYS A 9 -41.17 16.29 6.83
N ARG A 10 -41.62 17.53 6.55
CA ARG A 10 -43.06 17.84 6.39
C ARG A 10 -43.53 18.15 4.97
N SER A 11 -42.67 18.07 3.95
CA SER A 11 -43.04 18.39 2.55
C SER A 11 -42.87 17.18 1.61
N LEU A 12 -43.50 16.06 1.96
CA LEU A 12 -43.80 15.00 1.00
C LEU A 12 -45.33 14.97 0.79
N TRP A 13 -45.71 15.42 -0.40
CA TRP A 13 -46.93 15.12 -1.17
C TRP A 13 -48.28 15.07 -0.41
N ARG A 14 -49.04 16.18 -0.50
CA ARG A 14 -50.51 16.14 -0.57
C ARG A 14 -50.96 17.00 -1.75
N ILE A 15 -51.51 16.36 -2.77
CA ILE A 15 -52.30 17.00 -3.83
C ILE A 15 -53.75 17.03 -3.33
N PRO A 16 -54.41 18.18 -3.17
CA PRO A 16 -55.84 18.23 -2.91
C PRO A 16 -56.63 18.02 -4.21
N ALA A 17 -57.64 17.15 -4.15
CA ALA A 17 -58.63 16.96 -5.20
C ALA A 17 -59.67 18.10 -5.24
N SER A 18 -60.19 18.32 -6.44
CA SER A 18 -61.48 18.96 -6.80
C SER A 18 -61.67 20.46 -6.55
N ALA A 19 -61.83 21.22 -7.64
CA ALA A 19 -63.03 22.01 -7.95
C ALA A 19 -62.89 22.65 -9.34
N SER A 20 -63.66 22.15 -10.31
CA SER A 20 -63.76 22.69 -11.67
C SER A 20 -64.70 23.91 -11.70
N PRO A 21 -64.39 25.02 -12.38
CA PRO A 21 -65.39 26.01 -12.78
C PRO A 21 -66.00 25.66 -14.15
N PRO A 22 -67.25 26.06 -14.44
CA PRO A 22 -67.93 25.67 -15.67
C PRO A 22 -67.51 26.56 -16.84
N PHE A 23 -67.19 25.95 -17.99
CA PHE A 23 -67.04 26.66 -19.26
C PHE A 23 -68.42 26.83 -19.95
N PRO A 24 -68.68 27.98 -20.59
CA PRO A 24 -69.87 28.19 -21.40
C PRO A 24 -69.73 27.56 -22.80
N ALA A 25 -70.87 27.26 -23.41
CA ALA A 25 -71.03 26.57 -24.68
C ALA A 25 -70.33 27.27 -25.87
N GLN A 26 -69.69 26.46 -26.73
CA GLN A 26 -69.21 26.89 -28.05
C GLN A 26 -70.36 27.02 -29.06
N PRO A 27 -70.34 28.02 -29.96
CA PRO A 27 -70.94 27.89 -31.28
C PRO A 27 -69.91 27.32 -32.28
N SER A 28 -70.43 26.45 -33.14
CA SER A 28 -69.81 25.84 -34.31
C SER A 28 -69.09 26.84 -35.23
N LEU A 29 -67.94 26.45 -35.81
CA LEU A 29 -67.57 26.78 -37.20
C LEU A 29 -66.34 25.98 -37.70
N LYS A 30 -66.64 25.18 -38.73
CA LYS A 30 -65.90 24.84 -39.95
C LYS A 30 -64.37 24.65 -39.92
N ARG A 31 -64.02 23.44 -40.34
CA ARG A 31 -62.70 22.90 -40.68
C ARG A 31 -62.32 23.34 -42.10
N GLU A 32 -61.28 24.14 -42.24
CA GLU A 32 -60.53 24.27 -43.50
C GLU A 32 -59.07 24.61 -43.21
N GLU A 33 -58.19 23.99 -44.01
CA GLU A 33 -56.74 24.18 -44.16
C GLU A 33 -55.79 23.62 -43.08
N ALA A 34 -55.39 22.35 -43.27
CA ALA A 34 -54.15 21.80 -42.74
C ALA A 34 -53.09 21.78 -43.87
N MET A 35 -52.06 22.61 -43.74
CA MET A 35 -50.81 22.49 -44.50
C MET A 35 -49.88 21.47 -43.82
N SER A 36 -49.28 20.64 -44.66
CA SER A 36 -48.37 19.54 -44.33
C SER A 36 -47.05 20.00 -43.72
N PHE A 37 -46.65 19.38 -42.62
CA PHE A 37 -45.23 19.14 -42.31
C PHE A 37 -45.05 17.70 -41.85
N GLY A 38 -44.26 16.96 -42.61
CA GLY A 38 -43.96 15.55 -42.37
C GLY A 38 -42.89 15.39 -41.30
N VAL A 39 -43.28 14.80 -40.18
CA VAL A 39 -42.44 13.94 -39.35
C VAL A 39 -43.33 12.76 -38.97
N GLY A 40 -42.88 11.55 -39.28
CA GLY A 40 -43.65 10.32 -39.19
C GLY A 40 -44.13 10.03 -37.77
N VAL A 41 -45.33 10.48 -37.45
CA VAL A 41 -46.12 9.94 -36.35
C VAL A 41 -46.56 8.54 -36.78
N SER A 42 -45.81 7.52 -36.36
CA SER A 42 -46.32 6.16 -36.40
C SER A 42 -47.42 6.08 -35.34
N ALA A 43 -48.64 6.30 -35.82
CA ALA A 43 -49.88 6.13 -35.11
C ALA A 43 -49.88 4.82 -34.31
N CYS A 44 -50.51 4.87 -33.14
CA CYS A 44 -50.86 3.74 -32.29
C CYS A 44 -50.98 2.44 -33.10
N ARG A 45 -49.98 1.55 -33.01
CA ARG A 45 -50.13 0.20 -33.52
C ARG A 45 -51.09 -0.51 -32.58
N GLU A 46 -52.36 -0.57 -32.98
CA GLU A 46 -53.31 -1.50 -32.38
C GLU A 46 -52.79 -2.91 -32.62
N PHE A 47 -52.10 -3.47 -31.62
CA PHE A 47 -51.76 -4.88 -31.61
C PHE A 47 -53.03 -5.65 -31.22
N SER A 48 -53.82 -6.02 -32.22
CA SER A 48 -55.00 -6.88 -32.07
C SER A 48 -54.65 -8.33 -31.70
N SER A 49 -53.37 -8.64 -31.47
CA SER A 49 -52.91 -9.95 -30.99
C SER A 49 -51.70 -9.83 -30.06
N TRP A 50 -51.66 -10.69 -29.04
CA TRP A 50 -50.54 -10.81 -28.08
C TRP A 50 -49.18 -11.12 -28.73
N SER A 51 -49.16 -11.50 -30.01
CA SER A 51 -47.95 -11.80 -30.79
C SER A 51 -47.00 -10.60 -30.95
N GLY A 52 -47.51 -9.37 -30.83
CA GLY A 52 -46.73 -8.13 -30.93
C GLY A 52 -46.00 -7.71 -29.64
N LEU A 53 -46.28 -8.37 -28.51
CA LEU A 53 -45.73 -8.00 -27.20
C LEU A 53 -44.22 -8.20 -27.09
N GLY A 54 -43.60 -8.93 -28.03
CA GLY A 54 -42.16 -9.16 -28.05
C GLY A 54 -41.32 -7.89 -28.19
N ALA A 55 -41.91 -6.79 -28.68
CA ALA A 55 -41.22 -5.49 -28.76
C ALA A 55 -41.00 -4.82 -27.39
N PHE A 56 -41.70 -5.27 -26.34
CA PHE A 56 -41.64 -4.70 -24.99
C PHE A 56 -40.90 -5.61 -23.99
N VAL A 57 -40.32 -6.72 -24.45
CA VAL A 57 -39.64 -7.70 -23.60
C VAL A 57 -38.13 -7.44 -23.58
N GLU A 58 -37.62 -7.07 -22.40
CA GLU A 58 -36.21 -6.75 -22.20
C GLU A 58 -35.56 -7.62 -21.10
N GLY A 59 -34.25 -7.83 -21.22
CA GLY A 59 -33.40 -8.45 -20.20
C GLY A 59 -33.86 -9.84 -19.73
N SER A 60 -34.11 -9.97 -18.43
CA SER A 60 -34.45 -11.23 -17.75
C SER A 60 -35.75 -11.90 -18.21
N SER A 61 -36.61 -11.17 -18.93
CA SER A 61 -37.90 -11.67 -19.42
C SER A 61 -37.81 -12.29 -20.82
N GLN A 62 -36.67 -12.21 -21.52
CA GLN A 62 -36.51 -12.75 -22.87
C GLN A 62 -36.52 -14.28 -22.94
N GLY A 63 -35.85 -14.97 -22.01
CA GLY A 63 -35.84 -16.44 -21.95
C GLY A 63 -37.25 -17.04 -21.81
N PRO A 64 -38.04 -16.59 -20.82
CA PRO A 64 -39.45 -17.00 -20.67
C PRO A 64 -40.32 -16.69 -21.90
N TRP A 65 -40.13 -15.53 -22.55
CA TRP A 65 -40.86 -15.16 -23.76
C TRP A 65 -40.52 -16.05 -24.97
N GLN A 66 -39.24 -16.40 -25.16
CA GLN A 66 -38.82 -17.34 -26.22
C GLN A 66 -39.42 -18.75 -26.01
N ALA A 67 -39.45 -19.24 -24.76
CA ALA A 67 -40.07 -20.52 -24.43
C ALA A 67 -41.59 -20.53 -24.74
N LEU A 68 -42.28 -19.43 -24.43
CA LEU A 68 -43.70 -19.26 -24.76
C LEU A 68 -43.95 -19.33 -26.28
N ARG A 69 -43.12 -18.63 -27.07
CA ARG A 69 -43.22 -18.64 -28.54
C ARG A 69 -42.92 -20.00 -29.17
N GLN A 70 -41.90 -20.70 -28.68
CA GLN A 70 -41.56 -22.05 -29.15
C GLN A 70 -42.71 -23.04 -28.87
N ASN A 71 -43.34 -22.96 -27.70
CA ASN A 71 -44.49 -23.79 -27.34
C ASN A 71 -45.71 -23.48 -28.21
N GLU A 72 -46.00 -22.21 -28.49
CA GLU A 72 -47.07 -21.80 -29.41
C GLU A 72 -46.88 -22.39 -30.81
N GLN A 73 -45.67 -22.28 -31.38
CA GLN A 73 -45.35 -22.82 -32.70
C GLN A 73 -45.48 -24.35 -32.73
N ARG A 74 -45.06 -25.02 -31.66
CA ARG A 74 -45.20 -26.48 -31.51
C ARG A 74 -46.68 -26.89 -31.46
N VAL A 75 -47.53 -26.18 -30.72
CA VAL A 75 -48.97 -26.46 -30.68
C VAL A 75 -49.62 -26.19 -32.03
N SER A 76 -49.32 -25.05 -32.66
CA SER A 76 -49.88 -24.69 -33.98
C SER A 76 -49.51 -25.71 -35.06
N SER A 77 -48.27 -26.20 -35.08
CA SER A 77 -47.82 -27.21 -36.03
C SER A 77 -48.47 -28.59 -35.80
N ILE A 78 -48.69 -28.99 -34.54
CA ILE A 78 -49.41 -30.22 -34.20
C ILE A 78 -50.88 -30.12 -34.65
N VAL A 79 -51.57 -29.02 -34.38
CA VAL A 79 -52.97 -28.81 -34.78
C VAL A 79 -53.11 -28.86 -36.30
N LYS A 80 -52.25 -28.16 -37.05
CA LYS A 80 -52.25 -28.20 -38.52
C LYS A 80 -51.98 -29.60 -39.08
N LYS A 81 -51.13 -30.39 -38.40
CA LYS A 81 -50.84 -31.78 -38.80
C LYS A 81 -52.04 -32.69 -38.57
N ILE A 82 -52.73 -32.55 -37.43
CA ILE A 82 -53.96 -33.30 -37.13
C ILE A 82 -55.07 -32.94 -38.12
N GLU A 83 -55.25 -31.65 -38.45
CA GLU A 83 -56.23 -31.21 -39.45
C GLU A 83 -55.92 -31.75 -40.86
N ALA A 84 -54.65 -31.93 -41.20
CA ALA A 84 -54.24 -32.53 -42.46
C ALA A 84 -54.46 -34.06 -42.49
N ASP A 85 -54.21 -34.75 -41.36
CA ASP A 85 -54.42 -36.19 -41.23
C ASP A 85 -55.92 -36.56 -41.23
N SER A 86 -56.80 -35.74 -40.66
CA SER A 86 -58.26 -35.96 -40.70
C SER A 86 -58.88 -35.91 -42.10
N ARG A 87 -58.16 -35.42 -43.12
CA ARG A 87 -58.68 -35.31 -44.51
C ARG A 87 -58.29 -36.48 -45.41
N ARG A 88 -57.53 -37.47 -44.93
CA ARG A 88 -57.18 -38.67 -45.69
C ARG A 88 -57.97 -39.89 -45.19
N VAL A 89 -59.10 -40.19 -45.82
CA VAL A 89 -59.74 -41.52 -45.72
C VAL A 89 -59.90 -42.09 -47.12
N GLN A 90 -59.17 -43.19 -47.38
CA GLN A 90 -59.26 -44.00 -48.59
C GLN A 90 -60.51 -44.90 -48.55
N GLN A 91 -61.16 -45.04 -49.70
CA GLN A 91 -62.28 -45.96 -49.93
C GLN A 91 -61.78 -47.40 -49.88
N ILE A 92 -62.32 -48.26 -48.99
CA ILE A 92 -62.33 -49.74 -49.10
C ILE A 92 -63.28 -50.37 -48.05
N ASP A 93 -64.07 -51.32 -48.56
CA ASP A 93 -64.66 -52.56 -47.99
C ASP A 93 -65.37 -52.55 -46.61
N TRP A 94 -66.71 -52.66 -46.65
CA TRP A 94 -67.64 -52.44 -45.53
C TRP A 94 -67.69 -53.55 -44.48
N ASP A 95 -67.26 -54.78 -44.79
CA ASP A 95 -67.41 -55.90 -43.86
C ASP A 95 -66.25 -56.01 -42.85
N ASN A 96 -65.04 -55.59 -43.23
CA ASN A 96 -63.93 -55.41 -42.27
C ASN A 96 -64.08 -54.13 -41.42
N MET A 97 -64.91 -53.18 -41.88
CA MET A 97 -65.17 -51.93 -41.16
C MET A 97 -66.01 -52.14 -39.90
N ARG A 98 -66.93 -53.12 -39.86
CA ARG A 98 -67.78 -53.33 -38.67
C ARG A 98 -66.97 -53.83 -37.47
N ALA A 99 -66.09 -54.80 -37.67
CA ALA A 99 -65.20 -55.30 -36.63
C ALA A 99 -64.15 -54.25 -36.20
N HIS A 100 -63.70 -53.42 -37.14
CA HIS A 100 -62.82 -52.29 -36.83
C HIS A 100 -63.56 -51.16 -36.07
N TYR A 101 -64.82 -50.87 -36.42
CA TYR A 101 -65.64 -49.87 -35.73
C TYR A 101 -66.09 -50.30 -34.34
N GLU A 102 -66.31 -51.58 -34.09
CA GLU A 102 -66.59 -52.07 -32.72
C GLU A 102 -65.35 -51.99 -31.83
N SER A 103 -64.17 -52.34 -32.36
CA SER A 103 -62.87 -52.15 -31.68
C SER A 103 -62.53 -50.68 -31.46
N GLN A 104 -62.75 -49.83 -32.46
CA GLN A 104 -62.53 -48.38 -32.34
C GLN A 104 -63.57 -47.72 -31.43
N SER A 105 -64.84 -48.13 -31.45
CA SER A 105 -65.89 -47.63 -30.55
C SER A 105 -65.59 -47.99 -29.10
N SER A 106 -65.08 -49.20 -28.84
CA SER A 106 -64.56 -49.61 -27.53
C SER A 106 -63.39 -48.73 -27.06
N LEU A 107 -62.40 -48.48 -27.93
CA LEU A 107 -61.26 -47.61 -27.62
C LEU A 107 -61.63 -46.13 -27.50
N PHE A 108 -62.53 -45.61 -28.34
CA PHE A 108 -63.03 -44.23 -28.28
C PHE A 108 -63.90 -44.01 -27.04
N SER A 109 -64.73 -44.99 -26.69
CA SER A 109 -65.53 -44.97 -25.47
C SER A 109 -64.63 -45.05 -24.23
N ALA A 110 -63.53 -45.82 -24.27
CA ALA A 110 -62.50 -45.84 -23.21
C ALA A 110 -61.70 -44.52 -23.10
N LEU A 111 -61.42 -43.83 -24.21
CA LEU A 111 -60.72 -42.53 -24.24
C LEU A 111 -61.62 -41.36 -23.81
N LEU A 112 -62.88 -41.36 -24.22
CA LEU A 112 -63.88 -40.36 -23.81
C LEU A 112 -64.31 -40.54 -22.35
N SER A 113 -64.40 -41.78 -21.86
CA SER A 113 -64.68 -42.06 -20.44
C SER A 113 -63.46 -41.87 -19.54
N GLY A 114 -62.23 -42.15 -20.02
CA GLY A 114 -60.98 -41.91 -19.28
C GLY A 114 -60.53 -40.44 -19.23
N GLY A 115 -60.97 -39.61 -20.18
CA GLY A 115 -60.63 -38.18 -20.23
C GLY A 115 -61.41 -37.30 -19.24
N ALA A 116 -62.55 -37.77 -18.73
CA ALA A 116 -63.42 -36.95 -17.88
C ALA A 116 -62.97 -36.88 -16.41
N SER A 117 -62.29 -37.92 -15.87
CA SER A 117 -62.02 -38.01 -14.43
C SER A 117 -60.60 -37.59 -13.99
N SER A 118 -59.72 -37.20 -14.91
CA SER A 118 -58.41 -36.57 -14.60
C SER A 118 -58.45 -35.03 -14.71
N SER A 119 -59.65 -34.45 -14.85
CA SER A 119 -59.86 -33.03 -15.12
C SER A 119 -59.79 -32.14 -13.87
N LEU A 120 -60.06 -32.64 -12.66
CA LEU A 120 -60.11 -31.79 -11.45
C LEU A 120 -58.76 -31.21 -11.03
N THR A 121 -57.67 -31.98 -11.13
CA THR A 121 -56.31 -31.49 -10.83
C THR A 121 -55.81 -30.49 -11.89
N ARG A 122 -56.30 -30.56 -13.13
CA ARG A 122 -56.00 -29.56 -14.17
C ARG A 122 -56.74 -28.23 -13.96
N VAL A 123 -57.95 -28.25 -13.40
CA VAL A 123 -58.75 -27.02 -13.18
C VAL A 123 -58.19 -26.16 -12.04
N HIS A 124 -57.68 -26.77 -10.94
CA HIS A 124 -57.04 -26.00 -9.86
C HIS A 124 -55.70 -25.36 -10.29
N GLY A 125 -54.90 -26.01 -11.14
CA GLY A 125 -53.69 -25.42 -11.71
C GLY A 125 -53.96 -24.27 -12.70
N LEU A 126 -55.11 -24.30 -13.39
CA LEU A 126 -55.56 -23.22 -14.27
C LEU A 126 -55.95 -21.96 -13.48
N ALA A 127 -56.63 -22.08 -12.33
CA ALA A 127 -57.04 -20.93 -11.51
C ALA A 127 -55.84 -20.08 -11.02
N VAL A 128 -54.77 -20.73 -10.54
CA VAL A 128 -53.53 -20.06 -10.11
C VAL A 128 -52.80 -19.35 -11.28
N GLY A 129 -52.90 -19.92 -12.48
CA GLY A 129 -52.38 -19.31 -13.70
C GLY A 129 -53.15 -18.05 -14.12
N TRP A 130 -54.47 -18.04 -13.98
CA TRP A 130 -55.31 -16.88 -14.27
C TRP A 130 -55.14 -15.75 -13.25
N ASP A 131 -54.95 -16.07 -11.97
CA ASP A 131 -54.65 -15.06 -10.94
C ASP A 131 -53.29 -14.37 -11.21
N SER A 132 -52.28 -15.13 -11.61
CA SER A 132 -50.95 -14.59 -11.96
C SER A 132 -51.02 -13.71 -13.21
N PHE A 133 -51.85 -14.08 -14.19
CA PHE A 133 -52.10 -13.28 -15.38
C PHE A 133 -52.87 -11.98 -15.05
N SER A 134 -53.86 -12.04 -14.16
CA SER A 134 -54.60 -10.85 -13.72
C SER A 134 -53.69 -9.81 -13.03
N LYS A 135 -52.78 -10.26 -12.16
CA LYS A 135 -51.76 -9.40 -11.53
C LYS A 135 -50.80 -8.79 -12.54
N ALA A 136 -50.42 -9.54 -13.57
CA ALA A 136 -49.58 -9.02 -14.66
C ALA A 136 -50.31 -7.94 -15.47
N LEU A 137 -51.62 -8.08 -15.69
CA LEU A 137 -52.44 -7.05 -16.33
C LEU A 137 -52.58 -5.79 -15.46
N GLU A 138 -52.84 -5.94 -14.17
CA GLU A 138 -52.88 -4.79 -13.23
C GLU A 138 -51.55 -4.03 -13.20
N SER A 139 -50.43 -4.77 -13.18
CA SER A 139 -49.09 -4.17 -13.21
C SER A 139 -48.78 -3.48 -14.56
N CYS A 140 -49.25 -4.06 -15.66
CA CYS A 140 -49.11 -3.46 -17.00
C CYS A 140 -49.93 -2.17 -17.08
N GLU A 141 -51.18 -2.20 -16.62
CA GLU A 141 -52.07 -1.03 -16.60
C GLU A 141 -51.51 0.10 -15.72
N ALA A 142 -50.98 -0.22 -14.53
CA ALA A 142 -50.33 0.76 -13.67
C ALA A 142 -49.10 1.41 -14.36
N SER A 143 -48.27 0.60 -15.02
CA SER A 143 -47.09 1.08 -15.76
C SER A 143 -47.49 1.96 -16.95
N VAL A 144 -48.53 1.59 -17.68
CA VAL A 144 -49.06 2.37 -18.81
C VAL A 144 -49.63 3.70 -18.32
N ARG A 145 -50.40 3.72 -17.23
CA ARG A 145 -50.90 4.98 -16.65
C ARG A 145 -49.77 5.90 -16.20
N GLN A 146 -48.69 5.35 -15.63
CA GLN A 146 -47.53 6.13 -15.22
C GLN A 146 -46.77 6.68 -16.43
N SER A 147 -46.60 5.88 -17.49
CA SER A 147 -45.94 6.33 -18.71
C SER A 147 -46.75 7.39 -19.45
N GLU A 148 -48.08 7.23 -19.53
CA GLU A 148 -49.00 8.25 -20.05
C GLU A 148 -48.92 9.54 -19.24
N SER A 149 -48.87 9.45 -17.90
CA SER A 149 -48.69 10.63 -17.04
C SER A 149 -47.36 11.35 -17.30
N LEU A 150 -46.26 10.61 -17.51
CA LEU A 150 -44.96 11.18 -17.86
C LEU A 150 -45.00 11.85 -19.24
N LEU A 151 -45.61 11.20 -20.24
CA LEU A 151 -45.78 11.75 -21.58
C LEU A 151 -46.63 13.03 -21.56
N ASN A 152 -47.73 13.02 -20.81
CA ASN A 152 -48.57 14.20 -20.65
C ASN A 152 -47.83 15.34 -19.92
N SER A 153 -47.00 15.03 -18.93
CA SER A 153 -46.16 16.02 -18.25
C SER A 153 -45.08 16.60 -19.18
N GLY A 154 -44.46 15.75 -20.01
CA GLY A 154 -43.52 16.17 -21.04
C GLY A 154 -44.19 17.05 -22.12
N ALA A 155 -45.38 16.67 -22.58
CA ALA A 155 -46.17 17.45 -23.53
C ALA A 155 -46.57 18.81 -22.95
N ALA A 156 -46.97 18.85 -21.67
CA ALA A 156 -47.24 20.10 -20.96
C ALA A 156 -45.99 20.99 -20.86
N ALA A 157 -44.81 20.42 -20.56
CA ALA A 157 -43.56 21.15 -20.51
C ALA A 157 -43.17 21.74 -21.88
N LEU A 158 -43.34 20.98 -22.97
CA LEU A 158 -43.12 21.47 -24.33
C LEU A 158 -44.09 22.59 -24.71
N TRP A 159 -45.36 22.43 -24.32
CA TRP A 159 -46.37 23.46 -24.55
C TRP A 159 -46.02 24.75 -23.81
N VAL A 160 -45.61 24.68 -22.54
CA VAL A 160 -45.14 25.84 -21.76
C VAL A 160 -43.92 26.47 -22.42
N SER A 161 -42.92 25.68 -22.81
CA SER A 161 -41.71 26.17 -23.46
C SER A 161 -42.00 26.93 -24.77
N TYR A 162 -42.93 26.44 -25.59
CA TYR A 162 -43.31 27.09 -26.85
C TYR A 162 -44.08 28.40 -26.66
N HIS A 163 -44.85 28.51 -25.58
CA HIS A 163 -45.67 29.69 -25.29
C HIS A 163 -44.96 30.71 -24.38
N ASN A 164 -43.79 30.37 -23.85
CA ASN A 164 -42.97 31.31 -23.11
C ASN A 164 -42.45 32.42 -24.05
N PRO A 165 -42.49 33.70 -23.61
CA PRO A 165 -41.84 34.76 -24.37
C PRO A 165 -40.31 34.54 -24.40
N PRO A 166 -39.60 35.10 -25.39
CA PRO A 166 -38.15 35.03 -25.42
C PRO A 166 -37.54 35.57 -24.12
N VAL A 167 -36.65 34.80 -23.49
CA VAL A 167 -36.05 35.14 -22.19
C VAL A 167 -35.36 36.51 -22.20
N SER A 168 -34.80 36.93 -23.34
CA SER A 168 -34.17 38.24 -23.51
C SER A 168 -35.13 39.44 -23.49
N LYS A 169 -36.45 39.21 -23.59
CA LYS A 169 -37.49 40.25 -23.56
C LYS A 169 -38.26 40.29 -22.25
N LEU A 170 -38.02 39.35 -21.34
CA LEU A 170 -38.60 39.33 -20.01
C LEU A 170 -37.86 40.31 -19.11
N ASP A 171 -38.58 40.93 -18.18
CA ASP A 171 -37.95 41.69 -17.10
C ASP A 171 -37.24 40.74 -16.13
N THR A 172 -36.03 41.09 -15.71
CA THR A 172 -35.20 40.22 -14.87
C THR A 172 -35.79 40.03 -13.48
N ASN A 173 -36.46 41.05 -12.93
CA ASN A 173 -37.11 40.92 -11.62
C ASN A 173 -38.39 40.08 -11.75
N GLU A 174 -39.17 40.25 -12.82
CA GLU A 174 -40.33 39.38 -13.06
C GLU A 174 -39.92 37.90 -13.22
N TRP A 175 -38.82 37.61 -13.93
CA TRP A 175 -38.28 36.26 -14.02
C TRP A 175 -37.84 35.74 -12.65
N LEU A 176 -37.08 36.53 -11.90
CA LEU A 176 -36.58 36.13 -10.58
C LEU A 176 -37.74 35.94 -9.60
N ASP A 177 -38.80 36.75 -9.64
CA ASP A 177 -40.00 36.61 -8.82
C ASP A 177 -40.75 35.29 -9.08
N THR A 178 -40.68 34.77 -10.31
CA THR A 178 -41.28 33.47 -10.66
C THR A 178 -40.43 32.27 -10.24
N ASP A 179 -39.10 32.41 -10.19
CA ASP A 179 -38.18 31.30 -9.90
C ASP A 179 -37.66 31.34 -8.45
N LEU A 180 -38.32 30.58 -7.59
CA LEU A 180 -37.96 30.46 -6.17
C LEU A 180 -36.59 29.79 -5.93
N TYR A 181 -36.07 29.02 -6.88
CA TYR A 181 -34.78 28.34 -6.72
C TYR A 181 -33.63 29.33 -6.92
N TRP A 182 -33.68 30.11 -8.02
CA TRP A 182 -32.65 31.09 -8.31
C TRP A 182 -32.70 32.30 -7.37
N GLN A 183 -33.86 32.65 -6.78
CA GLN A 183 -33.93 33.59 -5.67
C GLN A 183 -33.02 33.18 -4.50
N ALA A 184 -33.14 31.93 -4.04
CA ALA A 184 -32.32 31.42 -2.95
C ALA A 184 -30.82 31.38 -3.33
N PHE A 185 -30.50 31.12 -4.60
CA PHE A 185 -29.13 31.15 -5.11
C PHE A 185 -28.54 32.56 -5.09
N VAL A 186 -29.30 33.56 -5.57
CA VAL A 186 -28.88 34.97 -5.56
C VAL A 186 -28.74 35.46 -4.12
N GLU A 187 -29.70 35.14 -3.24
CA GLU A 187 -29.63 35.48 -1.82
C GLU A 187 -28.37 34.89 -1.17
N LYS A 188 -28.11 33.60 -1.39
CA LYS A 188 -26.92 32.90 -0.86
C LYS A 188 -25.62 33.63 -1.15
N HIS A 189 -25.42 34.09 -2.38
CA HIS A 189 -24.14 34.64 -2.83
C HIS A 189 -24.04 36.15 -2.73
N HIS A 190 -25.14 36.87 -2.95
CA HIS A 190 -25.12 38.33 -3.06
C HIS A 190 -25.79 39.04 -1.87
N PHE A 191 -26.63 38.34 -1.10
CA PHE A 191 -27.18 38.90 0.14
C PHE A 191 -26.34 38.50 1.36
N TYR A 192 -26.01 37.21 1.53
CA TYR A 192 -25.22 36.77 2.69
C TYR A 192 -23.73 37.09 2.60
N SER A 193 -23.20 37.39 1.40
CA SER A 193 -21.78 37.69 1.21
C SER A 193 -21.58 38.91 0.31
N PRO A 194 -21.01 40.02 0.81
CA PRO A 194 -20.78 41.21 0.01
C PRO A 194 -19.57 41.11 -0.93
N TYR A 195 -18.76 40.05 -0.81
CA TYR A 195 -17.49 39.88 -1.52
C TYR A 195 -17.53 38.82 -2.62
N GLN A 196 -18.70 38.23 -2.91
CA GLN A 196 -18.79 37.29 -4.03
C GLN A 196 -18.60 38.02 -5.36
N PRO A 197 -17.91 37.41 -6.33
CA PRO A 197 -17.79 37.99 -7.65
C PRO A 197 -19.17 37.99 -8.34
N PRO A 198 -19.48 39.00 -9.17
CA PRO A 198 -20.73 39.05 -9.93
C PRO A 198 -20.65 38.12 -11.14
N LEU A 199 -20.52 36.82 -10.89
CA LEU A 199 -20.50 35.76 -11.89
C LEU A 199 -21.86 35.07 -11.92
N GLU A 200 -22.21 34.49 -13.07
CA GLU A 200 -23.44 33.72 -13.23
C GLU A 200 -23.45 32.46 -12.34
N ASP A 201 -22.30 31.77 -12.22
CA ASP A 201 -22.11 30.62 -11.34
C ASP A 201 -20.88 30.77 -10.43
N PRO A 202 -21.02 31.43 -9.26
CA PRO A 202 -19.98 31.49 -8.24
C PRO A 202 -19.67 30.13 -7.58
N GLU A 203 -20.48 29.09 -7.83
CA GLU A 203 -20.25 27.74 -7.30
C GLU A 203 -19.54 26.81 -8.30
N SER A 204 -19.16 27.32 -9.47
CA SER A 204 -18.43 26.56 -10.48
C SER A 204 -17.12 25.99 -9.90
N PRO A 205 -16.69 24.78 -10.32
CA PRO A 205 -15.43 24.20 -9.85
C PRO A 205 -14.21 25.11 -10.12
N ALA A 206 -14.22 25.82 -11.25
CA ALA A 206 -13.16 26.76 -11.61
C ALA A 206 -13.05 27.91 -10.58
N GLU A 207 -14.18 28.47 -10.16
CA GLU A 207 -14.18 29.56 -9.17
C GLU A 207 -13.78 29.06 -7.78
N LYS A 208 -14.26 27.87 -7.38
CA LYS A 208 -13.85 27.25 -6.10
C LYS A 208 -12.34 27.04 -6.02
N GLU A 209 -11.71 26.54 -7.07
CA GLU A 209 -10.26 26.35 -7.12
C GLU A 209 -9.51 27.69 -7.18
N ARG A 210 -10.03 28.68 -7.90
CA ARG A 210 -9.47 30.04 -7.92
C ARG A 210 -9.45 30.66 -6.52
N VAL A 211 -10.55 30.56 -5.77
CA VAL A 211 -10.64 31.06 -4.40
C VAL A 211 -9.69 30.32 -3.47
N LYS A 212 -9.59 28.98 -3.57
CA LYS A 212 -8.63 28.19 -2.80
C LYS A 212 -7.18 28.59 -3.08
N ALA A 213 -6.81 28.72 -4.35
CA ALA A 213 -5.47 29.14 -4.75
C ALA A 213 -5.15 30.57 -4.24
N SER A 214 -6.11 31.49 -4.36
CA SER A 214 -5.98 32.84 -3.80
C SER A 214 -5.85 32.84 -2.28
N TRP A 215 -6.56 31.95 -1.58
CA TRP A 215 -6.42 31.78 -0.14
C TRP A 215 -5.03 31.28 0.23
N HIS A 216 -4.54 30.22 -0.40
CA HIS A 216 -3.19 29.69 -0.16
C HIS A 216 -2.11 30.75 -0.43
N SER A 217 -2.19 31.48 -1.55
CA SER A 217 -1.24 32.53 -1.89
C SER A 217 -1.21 33.67 -0.87
N ARG A 218 -2.38 34.10 -0.38
CA ARG A 218 -2.46 35.15 0.66
C ARG A 218 -1.93 34.67 2.00
N MET A 219 -2.23 33.43 2.39
CA MET A 219 -1.73 32.85 3.64
C MET A 219 -0.22 32.65 3.61
N ALA A 220 0.32 32.12 2.50
CA ALA A 220 1.76 31.97 2.27
C ALA A 220 2.46 33.34 2.30
N LYS A 221 1.99 34.30 1.51
CA LYS A 221 2.59 35.66 1.49
C LYS A 221 2.61 36.34 2.86
N PHE A 222 1.61 36.08 3.71
CA PHE A 222 1.54 36.68 5.02
C PHE A 222 2.47 35.99 6.04
N ASN A 223 2.47 34.65 6.07
CA ASN A 223 3.14 33.86 7.11
C ASN A 223 4.56 33.44 6.75
N ASP A 224 4.84 33.17 5.47
CA ASP A 224 6.09 32.56 5.04
C ASP A 224 7.28 33.50 5.26
N ARG A 225 8.38 32.91 5.70
CA ARG A 225 9.70 33.55 5.72
C ARG A 225 10.17 33.79 4.29
N SER A 226 10.18 35.04 3.87
CA SER A 226 10.60 35.49 2.54
C SER A 226 11.40 36.78 2.62
N ASP A 227 12.00 37.22 1.50
CA ASP A 227 12.72 38.49 1.41
C ASP A 227 11.84 39.72 1.69
N THR A 228 10.51 39.56 1.57
CA THR A 228 9.51 40.58 1.88
C THR A 228 8.57 40.08 2.97
N PRO A 229 9.06 39.89 4.22
CA PRO A 229 8.25 39.28 5.26
C PRO A 229 7.15 40.25 5.72
N MET A 230 5.93 39.73 5.89
CA MET A 230 4.83 40.48 6.51
C MET A 230 4.75 40.19 8.01
N LEU A 231 4.53 38.92 8.38
CA LEU A 231 4.43 38.50 9.78
C LEU A 231 5.79 38.13 10.41
N TYR A 232 6.72 37.63 9.60
CA TYR A 232 8.04 37.19 10.07
C TYR A 232 8.94 38.40 10.40
N ASN A 233 8.67 39.06 11.53
CA ASN A 233 9.40 40.22 12.02
C ASN A 233 9.65 40.10 13.54
N PHE A 234 10.80 40.58 14.03
CA PHE A 234 11.22 40.49 15.43
C PHE A 234 11.31 39.06 16.01
N MET A 235 11.81 38.11 15.22
CA MET A 235 11.93 36.71 15.62
C MET A 235 13.22 36.44 16.42
N GLU A 236 13.16 36.54 17.75
CA GLU A 236 14.25 36.10 18.65
C GLU A 236 14.13 34.62 19.04
N THR A 237 12.91 34.17 19.34
CA THR A 237 12.59 32.77 19.61
C THR A 237 11.71 32.21 18.51
N LEU A 238 12.24 31.26 17.75
CA LEU A 238 11.56 30.69 16.61
C LEU A 238 10.47 29.68 17.02
N PRO A 239 9.31 29.65 16.34
CA PRO A 239 8.37 28.55 16.48
C PRO A 239 8.95 27.25 15.90
N SER A 240 8.37 26.12 16.27
CA SER A 240 8.84 24.78 15.93
C SER A 240 9.13 24.58 14.43
N TRP A 241 8.19 24.96 13.56
CA TRP A 241 8.31 24.76 12.12
C TRP A 241 9.50 25.54 11.53
N GLU A 242 9.60 26.83 11.83
CA GLU A 242 10.71 27.68 11.38
C GLU A 242 12.05 27.25 11.98
N TYR A 243 12.06 26.88 13.27
CA TYR A 243 13.25 26.39 13.95
C TYR A 243 13.82 25.16 13.24
N TYR A 244 12.98 24.17 12.93
CA TYR A 244 13.41 22.94 12.26
C TYR A 244 13.68 23.11 10.76
N ASP A 245 13.00 24.03 10.09
CA ASP A 245 13.28 24.38 8.70
C ASP A 245 14.68 24.99 8.55
N ILE A 246 15.06 25.89 9.47
CA ILE A 246 16.39 26.52 9.52
C ILE A 246 17.44 25.55 10.04
N HIS A 247 17.18 24.90 11.17
CA HIS A 247 18.14 24.06 11.89
C HIS A 247 17.88 22.57 11.64
N ARG A 248 18.14 22.14 10.40
CA ARG A 248 17.94 20.74 9.95
C ARG A 248 18.68 19.70 10.79
N ARG A 249 19.83 20.08 11.34
CA ARG A 249 20.59 19.24 12.30
C ARG A 249 19.79 18.97 13.57
N ALA A 250 19.22 20.00 14.19
CA ALA A 250 18.42 19.86 15.40
C ALA A 250 17.18 19.02 15.13
N PHE A 251 16.54 19.19 13.96
CA PHE A 251 15.41 18.34 13.56
C PHE A 251 15.79 16.85 13.55
N LEU A 252 16.91 16.49 12.90
CA LEU A 252 17.36 15.11 12.84
C LEU A 252 17.67 14.53 14.23
N GLU A 253 18.41 15.27 15.06
CA GLU A 253 18.76 14.84 16.42
C GLU A 253 17.52 14.67 17.30
N HIS A 254 16.59 15.63 17.29
CA HIS A 254 15.38 15.57 18.09
C HIS A 254 14.42 14.47 17.60
N MET A 255 14.34 14.25 16.29
CA MET A 255 13.53 13.18 15.70
C MET A 255 14.08 11.80 16.08
N ILE A 256 15.38 11.56 15.90
CA ILE A 256 16.01 10.30 16.29
C ILE A 256 15.82 10.07 17.79
N TYR A 257 16.10 11.08 18.62
CA TYR A 257 15.90 10.96 20.06
C TYR A 257 14.44 10.63 20.39
N PHE A 258 13.45 11.29 19.77
CA PHE A 258 12.03 11.00 19.97
C PHE A 258 11.67 9.55 19.60
N LEU A 259 12.06 9.09 18.41
CA LEU A 259 11.80 7.73 17.93
C LEU A 259 12.43 6.68 18.85
N VAL A 260 13.66 6.92 19.31
CA VAL A 260 14.40 6.02 20.20
C VAL A 260 13.91 6.11 21.64
N ARG A 261 13.49 7.26 22.13
CA ARG A 261 13.02 7.44 23.51
C ARG A 261 11.60 6.90 23.73
N ARG A 262 10.73 7.02 22.73
CA ARG A 262 9.31 6.66 22.81
C ARG A 262 8.94 5.39 22.07
N GLY A 263 9.70 5.00 21.04
CA GLY A 263 9.33 3.87 20.18
C GLY A 263 8.05 4.11 19.38
N ALA A 264 7.78 5.37 19.06
CA ALA A 264 6.57 5.83 18.37
C ALA A 264 6.87 6.18 16.91
N ASP A 265 5.81 6.50 16.17
CA ASP A 265 5.88 6.92 14.77
C ASP A 265 6.16 8.43 14.66
N TYR A 266 6.83 8.85 13.57
CA TYR A 266 7.19 10.26 13.30
C TYR A 266 5.97 11.18 13.24
N ARG A 267 4.78 10.64 12.93
CA ARG A 267 3.49 11.35 12.91
C ARG A 267 3.10 11.96 14.26
N PHE A 268 3.65 11.43 15.36
CA PHE A 268 3.42 11.90 16.72
C PHE A 268 4.60 12.73 17.26
N PHE A 269 5.49 13.19 16.37
CA PHE A 269 6.59 14.05 16.76
C PHE A 269 6.04 15.30 17.48
N PRO A 270 6.50 15.59 18.70
CA PRO A 270 5.97 16.69 19.48
C PRO A 270 6.34 18.03 18.83
N GLU A 271 5.39 18.96 18.82
CA GLU A 271 5.62 20.30 18.28
C GLU A 271 6.75 21.02 19.05
N ILE A 272 6.75 20.91 20.38
CA ILE A 272 7.81 21.43 21.24
C ILE A 272 8.45 20.27 22.00
N THR A 273 9.76 20.13 21.85
CA THR A 273 10.53 19.09 22.56
C THR A 273 10.62 19.43 24.06
N PRO A 274 10.32 18.49 24.98
CA PRO A 274 10.49 18.71 26.41
C PRO A 274 11.93 19.08 26.77
N TRP A 275 12.11 20.02 27.71
CA TRP A 275 13.45 20.50 28.11
C TRP A 275 14.33 19.39 28.68
N GLN A 276 13.75 18.36 29.31
CA GLN A 276 14.50 17.21 29.81
C GLN A 276 15.18 16.45 28.67
N TRP A 277 14.50 16.32 27.54
CA TRP A 277 15.05 15.66 26.36
C TRP A 277 16.17 16.51 25.75
N LEU A 278 16.02 17.84 25.75
CA LEU A 278 17.08 18.74 25.29
C LEU A 278 18.33 18.62 26.17
N GLY A 279 18.17 18.59 27.49
CA GLY A 279 19.29 18.35 28.42
C GLY A 279 20.00 17.02 28.15
N ASP A 280 19.24 15.94 28.02
CA ASP A 280 19.78 14.62 27.70
C ASP A 280 20.51 14.60 26.33
N ILE A 281 19.96 15.27 25.31
CA ILE A 281 20.59 15.36 23.98
C ILE A 281 21.94 16.08 24.08
N GLU A 282 22.02 17.18 24.84
CA GLU A 282 23.29 17.88 25.07
C GLU A 282 24.31 17.01 25.83
N ASP A 283 23.88 16.24 26.83
CA ASP A 283 24.75 15.32 27.57
C ASP A 283 25.31 14.21 26.65
N GLN A 284 24.45 13.63 25.79
CA GLN A 284 24.90 12.64 24.80
C GLN A 284 25.85 13.25 23.78
N ARG A 285 25.59 14.49 23.35
CA ARG A 285 26.46 15.24 22.45
C ARG A 285 27.83 15.49 23.09
N ALA A 286 27.87 15.91 24.35
CA ALA A 286 29.10 16.11 25.10
C ALA A 286 29.89 14.80 25.26
N LYS A 287 29.21 13.68 25.57
CA LYS A 287 29.81 12.34 25.63
C LYS A 287 30.45 11.95 24.31
N PHE A 288 29.75 12.12 23.19
CA PHE A 288 30.26 11.83 21.85
C PHE A 288 31.50 12.67 21.51
N PHE A 289 31.45 13.99 21.74
CA PHE A 289 32.59 14.88 21.48
C PHE A 289 33.80 14.63 22.39
N SER A 290 33.57 14.23 23.65
CA SER A 290 34.65 13.92 24.60
C SER A 290 35.56 12.79 24.10
N VAL A 291 35.02 11.83 23.34
CA VAL A 291 35.79 10.73 22.75
C VAL A 291 36.71 11.23 21.63
N PHE A 292 36.34 12.31 20.96
CA PHE A 292 37.25 13.00 20.05
C PHE A 292 38.30 13.82 20.81
N ALA A 293 38.12 14.16 22.08
CA ALA A 293 39.10 14.88 22.89
C ALA A 293 40.09 13.96 23.66
N SER A 294 39.64 12.79 24.12
CA SER A 294 40.33 11.98 25.14
C SER A 294 41.61 11.26 24.66
N THR A 295 41.78 11.03 23.37
CA THR A 295 43.05 10.53 22.82
C THR A 295 44.17 11.58 22.78
N CYS A 296 43.87 12.84 23.11
CA CYS A 296 44.84 13.95 23.18
C CYS A 296 45.15 14.39 24.63
N LEU A 297 44.48 13.81 25.63
CA LEU A 297 44.50 14.26 27.03
C LEU A 297 45.79 13.94 27.80
N TRP A 298 46.79 13.31 27.18
CA TRP A 298 48.12 13.18 27.77
C TRP A 298 48.98 14.45 27.66
N GLN A 299 48.49 15.56 27.08
CA GLN A 299 49.31 16.75 26.86
C GLN A 299 48.74 18.13 27.21
N SER A 300 47.52 18.28 27.75
CA SER A 300 47.01 19.64 28.01
C SER A 300 46.01 19.78 29.16
N VAL A 301 46.56 19.99 30.36
CA VAL A 301 45.85 20.37 31.59
C VAL A 301 45.60 21.89 31.72
N ASN A 302 46.03 22.75 30.78
CA ASN A 302 46.28 24.16 31.11
C ASN A 302 45.41 25.27 30.47
N LEU A 303 44.22 25.02 29.91
CA LEU A 303 43.42 26.13 29.36
C LEU A 303 41.91 25.94 29.63
N LEU A 304 41.51 26.31 30.85
CA LEU A 304 40.12 26.50 31.26
C LEU A 304 39.98 27.96 31.69
N HIS A 305 39.55 28.83 30.78
CA HIS A 305 38.85 30.11 31.04
C HIS A 305 38.48 30.77 29.70
N ALA A 306 37.22 30.63 29.24
CA ALA A 306 36.47 31.66 28.50
C ALA A 306 35.12 31.15 27.93
N ARG A 307 34.04 31.83 28.33
CA ARG A 307 32.79 32.23 27.60
C ARG A 307 31.82 31.18 27.01
N ASP A 308 30.63 31.16 27.63
CA ASP A 308 29.21 31.10 27.19
C ASP A 308 28.73 30.62 25.81
N ASP A 309 29.57 30.22 24.86
CA ASP A 309 29.13 29.62 23.59
C ASP A 309 29.56 28.15 23.50
N GLY A 310 28.72 27.25 24.03
CA GLY A 310 29.00 25.80 24.11
C GLY A 310 29.31 25.12 22.76
N LEU A 311 28.91 25.71 21.63
CA LEU A 311 29.20 25.22 20.28
C LEU A 311 30.65 25.46 19.82
N SER A 312 31.31 26.52 20.31
CA SER A 312 32.70 26.84 19.94
C SER A 312 33.73 25.92 20.62
N VAL A 313 33.38 25.39 21.79
CA VAL A 313 34.25 24.53 22.60
C VAL A 313 34.26 23.08 22.08
N LEU A 314 33.16 22.62 21.49
CA LEU A 314 33.05 21.25 20.98
C LEU A 314 33.68 21.10 19.58
N SER A 315 33.55 22.11 18.71
CA SER A 315 34.23 22.15 17.41
C SER A 315 35.75 22.21 17.56
N THR A 316 36.25 22.95 18.55
CA THR A 316 37.69 23.02 18.88
C THR A 316 38.25 21.70 19.40
N GLN A 317 37.45 20.86 20.08
CA GLN A 317 37.89 19.55 20.56
C GLN A 317 38.08 18.52 19.43
N ALA A 318 37.13 18.43 18.50
CA ALA A 318 37.26 17.57 17.32
C ALA A 318 38.46 17.99 16.45
N GLN A 319 38.68 19.30 16.30
CA GLN A 319 39.81 19.84 15.53
C GLN A 319 41.18 19.43 16.11
N ARG A 320 41.31 19.24 17.43
CA ARG A 320 42.57 18.80 18.08
C ARG A 320 42.95 17.35 17.75
N ARG A 321 41.99 16.43 17.71
CA ARG A 321 42.27 15.05 17.30
C ARG A 321 42.52 14.95 15.81
N ARG A 322 41.82 15.76 15.01
CA ARG A 322 42.13 15.93 13.59
C ARG A 322 43.56 16.41 13.39
N SER A 323 44.02 17.44 14.12
CA SER A 323 45.39 17.93 14.02
C SER A 323 46.41 16.88 14.46
N HIS A 324 46.14 16.12 15.53
CA HIS A 324 47.04 15.02 15.93
C HIS A 324 47.17 13.97 14.81
N PHE A 325 46.06 13.54 14.21
CA PHE A 325 46.11 12.58 13.11
C PHE A 325 46.80 13.15 11.88
N GLN A 326 46.51 14.38 11.48
CA GLN A 326 47.16 15.06 10.35
C GLN A 326 48.66 15.20 10.55
N LEU A 327 49.10 15.62 11.74
CA LEU A 327 50.52 15.74 12.09
C LEU A 327 51.21 14.36 12.11
N SER A 328 50.54 13.32 12.62
CA SER A 328 51.08 11.97 12.66
C SER A 328 51.18 11.30 11.28
N SER A 329 50.24 11.58 10.37
CA SER A 329 50.25 11.03 9.01
C SER A 329 50.88 11.96 7.97
N LEU A 330 51.39 13.13 8.38
CA LEU A 330 51.92 14.18 7.51
C LEU A 330 50.98 14.50 6.33
N SER A 331 49.67 14.38 6.54
CA SER A 331 48.66 14.58 5.51
C SER A 331 48.08 15.99 5.62
N ARG A 332 47.94 16.67 4.48
CA ARG A 332 47.40 18.04 4.42
C ARG A 332 46.00 18.13 5.04
N GLU A 333 45.19 17.11 4.79
CA GLU A 333 43.84 16.97 5.31
C GLU A 333 43.62 15.51 5.74
N LYS A 334 42.73 15.31 6.72
CA LYS A 334 42.34 13.96 7.18
C LYS A 334 40.94 14.00 7.77
N PRO A 335 39.97 13.27 7.20
CA PRO A 335 38.65 13.15 7.81
C PRO A 335 38.76 12.43 9.16
N LEU A 336 37.85 12.76 10.07
CA LEU A 336 37.67 12.02 11.32
C LEU A 336 36.63 10.93 11.08
N ASP A 337 36.72 9.85 11.84
CA ASP A 337 35.95 8.61 11.67
C ASP A 337 34.52 8.78 11.13
N LEU A 338 33.69 9.56 11.82
CA LEU A 338 32.28 9.83 11.46
C LEU A 338 32.01 11.31 11.11
N LEU A 339 33.07 12.13 10.98
CA LEU A 339 32.95 13.57 10.77
C LEU A 339 33.68 13.99 9.49
N PRO A 340 32.96 14.57 8.51
CA PRO A 340 33.57 15.05 7.28
C PRO A 340 34.57 16.18 7.54
N LEU A 341 35.42 16.44 6.55
CA LEU A 341 36.41 17.52 6.60
C LEU A 341 35.73 18.87 6.86
N ASP A 342 34.67 19.17 6.10
CA ASP A 342 33.82 20.34 6.28
C ASP A 342 32.45 19.92 6.83
N VAL A 343 32.25 20.11 8.13
CA VAL A 343 30.98 19.78 8.79
C VAL A 343 29.89 20.81 8.46
N GLU A 344 30.27 22.04 8.11
CA GLU A 344 29.32 23.13 7.88
C GLU A 344 28.68 23.03 6.50
N HIS A 345 29.46 22.67 5.47
CA HIS A 345 28.97 22.54 4.10
C HIS A 345 28.59 21.10 3.74
N ASP A 346 29.38 20.11 4.13
CA ASP A 346 29.19 18.70 3.72
C ASP A 346 28.56 17.82 4.81
N GLY A 347 28.35 18.35 6.02
CA GLY A 347 27.83 17.60 7.17
C GLY A 347 26.51 16.89 6.90
N ALA A 348 25.57 17.56 6.24
CA ALA A 348 24.25 16.99 5.93
C ALA A 348 24.34 15.83 4.94
N VAL A 349 25.13 15.99 3.88
CA VAL A 349 25.31 14.96 2.85
C VAL A 349 26.05 13.75 3.42
N ALA A 350 27.10 13.98 4.21
CA ALA A 350 27.84 12.91 4.87
C ALA A 350 26.96 12.12 5.84
N THR A 351 26.14 12.80 6.64
CA THR A 351 25.20 12.15 7.58
C THR A 351 24.15 11.33 6.83
N LEU A 352 23.60 11.86 5.74
CA LEU A 352 22.63 11.12 4.91
C LEU A 352 23.25 9.86 4.31
N ARG A 353 24.46 9.95 3.74
CA ARG A 353 25.19 8.78 3.21
C ARG A 353 25.44 7.74 4.29
N PHE A 354 25.88 8.17 5.47
CA PHE A 354 26.10 7.29 6.61
C PHE A 354 24.82 6.54 7.01
N LEU A 355 23.70 7.25 7.18
CA LEU A 355 22.42 6.63 7.55
C LEU A 355 21.88 5.69 6.46
N GLN A 356 22.06 6.03 5.19
CA GLN A 356 21.68 5.16 4.07
C GLN A 356 22.54 3.89 4.01
N ALA A 357 23.85 4.02 4.22
CA ALA A 357 24.76 2.88 4.27
C ALA A 357 24.43 1.96 5.46
N GLU A 358 24.15 2.52 6.63
CA GLU A 358 23.75 1.77 7.82
C GLU A 358 22.40 1.08 7.62
N ALA A 359 21.39 1.77 7.09
CA ALA A 359 20.09 1.18 6.79
C ALA A 359 20.19 0.02 5.77
N THR A 360 21.05 0.17 4.75
CA THR A 360 21.29 -0.87 3.74
C THR A 360 22.00 -2.07 4.35
N ALA A 361 23.02 -1.84 5.19
CA ALA A 361 23.76 -2.90 5.88
C ALA A 361 22.86 -3.68 6.86
N VAL A 362 21.99 -2.97 7.59
CA VAL A 362 21.00 -3.60 8.49
C VAL A 362 20.00 -4.40 7.69
N SER A 363 19.43 -3.86 6.61
CA SER A 363 18.44 -4.56 5.77
C SER A 363 19.02 -5.83 5.14
N ALA A 364 20.27 -5.77 4.67
CA ALA A 364 21.01 -6.91 4.17
C ALA A 364 21.23 -7.99 5.25
N THR A 365 21.60 -7.56 6.46
CA THR A 365 21.79 -8.46 7.61
C THR A 365 20.48 -9.12 8.03
N VAL A 366 19.38 -8.35 8.05
CA VAL A 366 18.03 -8.86 8.33
C VAL A 366 17.61 -9.88 7.29
N GLY A 367 17.78 -9.58 5.99
CA GLY A 367 17.49 -10.53 4.91
C GLY A 367 18.26 -11.85 5.05
N ARG A 368 19.55 -11.79 5.41
CA ARG A 368 20.37 -12.99 5.68
C ARG A 368 19.83 -13.79 6.87
N LEU A 369 19.42 -13.11 7.94
CA LEU A 369 18.86 -13.77 9.13
C LEU A 369 17.48 -14.37 8.85
N MET A 370 16.64 -13.71 8.05
CA MET A 370 15.33 -14.24 7.64
C MET A 370 15.48 -15.54 6.84
N ALA A 371 16.45 -15.62 5.93
CA ALA A 371 16.70 -16.83 5.14
C ALA A 371 17.01 -18.08 5.98
N SER A 372 17.52 -17.91 7.21
CA SER A 372 17.83 -19.01 8.14
C SER A 372 16.87 -19.04 9.34
N PHE A 373 15.71 -18.38 9.24
CA PHE A 373 14.73 -18.21 10.33
C PHE A 373 15.34 -17.72 11.66
N SER A 374 16.45 -16.99 11.58
CA SER A 374 17.21 -16.47 12.71
C SER A 374 16.90 -15.01 13.02
N PHE A 375 15.97 -14.38 12.28
CA PHE A 375 15.52 -13.01 12.52
C PHE A 375 14.38 -12.99 13.55
N LEU A 376 14.68 -12.52 14.76
CA LEU A 376 13.74 -12.42 15.89
C LEU A 376 12.98 -13.73 16.27
N PRO A 377 13.64 -14.90 16.37
CA PRO A 377 12.99 -16.16 16.74
C PRO A 377 12.77 -16.27 18.27
N ASP A 378 12.22 -15.27 18.93
CA ASP A 378 12.02 -15.28 20.40
C ASP A 378 10.87 -16.22 20.80
N PRO A 379 11.02 -17.14 21.78
CA PRO A 379 12.08 -17.28 22.79
C PRO A 379 13.25 -18.20 22.44
N PHE A 380 13.37 -18.62 21.19
CA PHE A 380 14.48 -19.47 20.72
C PHE A 380 15.75 -18.66 20.47
N ILE A 381 16.90 -19.30 20.66
CA ILE A 381 18.22 -18.72 20.39
C ILE A 381 18.86 -19.49 19.23
N PRO A 382 19.07 -18.86 18.06
CA PRO A 382 19.70 -19.51 16.92
C PRO A 382 21.20 -19.70 17.18
N CYS A 383 21.69 -20.91 16.91
CA CYS A 383 23.08 -21.32 17.11
C CYS A 383 23.60 -21.98 15.83
N SER A 384 24.60 -21.37 15.20
CA SER A 384 25.25 -21.87 13.99
C SER A 384 26.63 -22.47 14.23
N SER A 385 27.16 -22.40 15.46
CA SER A 385 28.48 -22.93 15.82
C SER A 385 28.49 -23.57 17.21
N THR A 386 29.48 -24.43 17.43
CA THR A 386 29.71 -25.05 18.76
C THR A 386 29.89 -24.01 19.87
N ARG A 387 30.58 -22.89 19.59
CA ARG A 387 30.78 -21.81 20.57
C ARG A 387 29.49 -21.08 20.89
N SER A 388 28.67 -20.79 19.87
CA SER A 388 27.36 -20.16 20.09
C SER A 388 26.43 -21.05 20.91
N ALA A 389 26.48 -22.37 20.68
CA ALA A 389 25.66 -23.31 21.43
C ALA A 389 26.03 -23.39 22.92
N LEU A 390 27.33 -23.43 23.23
CA LEU A 390 27.80 -23.39 24.62
C LEU A 390 27.34 -22.10 25.32
N ARG A 391 27.45 -20.95 24.65
CA ARG A 391 27.03 -19.67 25.22
C ARG A 391 25.51 -19.56 25.40
N ALA A 392 24.71 -20.18 24.52
CA ALA A 392 23.27 -20.27 24.68
C ALA A 392 22.88 -21.14 25.88
N MET A 393 23.58 -22.26 26.09
CA MET A 393 23.35 -23.14 27.25
C MET A 393 23.70 -22.46 28.59
N GLU A 394 24.68 -21.57 28.61
CA GLU A 394 25.04 -20.82 29.83
C GLU A 394 23.91 -19.92 30.35
N VAL A 395 22.90 -19.59 29.53
CA VAL A 395 21.77 -18.73 29.92
C VAL A 395 20.92 -19.37 31.03
N ASP A 396 20.72 -20.68 31.02
CA ASP A 396 19.94 -21.41 32.02
C ASP A 396 20.68 -22.60 32.66
N GLY A 397 21.99 -22.69 32.43
CA GLY A 397 22.84 -23.78 32.91
C GLY A 397 22.63 -25.10 32.17
N GLY A 398 22.21 -25.05 30.90
CA GLY A 398 22.04 -26.21 30.03
C GLY A 398 20.77 -27.02 30.27
N LYS A 399 19.74 -26.39 30.86
CA LYS A 399 18.46 -27.05 31.21
C LYS A 399 17.42 -26.99 30.08
N GLY A 400 17.68 -26.23 29.02
CA GLY A 400 16.80 -26.04 27.88
C GLY A 400 16.81 -27.20 26.90
N GLN A 401 16.04 -27.04 25.83
CA GLN A 401 15.86 -28.05 24.77
C GLN A 401 16.40 -27.53 23.44
N TRP A 402 16.74 -28.45 22.54
CA TRP A 402 17.26 -28.15 21.20
C TRP A 402 16.26 -28.54 20.13
N PHE A 403 16.09 -27.68 19.13
CA PHE A 403 15.16 -27.89 18.02
C PHE A 403 15.87 -27.73 16.67
N ASP A 404 15.46 -28.57 15.70
CA ASP A 404 15.89 -28.52 14.30
C ASP A 404 14.67 -28.30 13.40
N LEU A 405 14.81 -27.38 12.45
CA LEU A 405 13.76 -26.99 11.49
C LEU A 405 13.86 -27.72 10.15
N GLY A 406 14.90 -28.53 9.94
CA GLY A 406 15.11 -29.28 8.70
C GLY A 406 16.45 -28.97 8.04
N GLU A 407 16.76 -29.64 6.93
CA GLU A 407 18.08 -29.54 6.28
C GLU A 407 18.34 -28.19 5.60
N ASP A 408 17.29 -27.45 5.26
CA ASP A 408 17.31 -26.16 4.57
C ASP A 408 17.76 -24.99 5.47
N VAL A 409 17.68 -25.14 6.80
CA VAL A 409 18.06 -24.10 7.75
C VAL A 409 19.47 -24.33 8.30
N SER A 410 20.38 -23.37 8.20
CA SER A 410 21.79 -23.53 8.63
C SER A 410 22.06 -23.35 10.12
N ALA A 411 21.02 -23.29 10.96
CA ALA A 411 21.11 -23.10 12.41
C ALA A 411 20.30 -24.13 13.20
N LEU A 412 20.71 -24.38 14.45
CA LEU A 412 19.92 -25.08 15.47
C LEU A 412 19.35 -24.08 16.46
N PHE A 413 18.20 -24.38 17.05
CA PHE A 413 17.49 -23.45 17.93
C PHE A 413 17.47 -23.97 19.36
N TYR A 414 17.98 -23.16 20.29
CA TYR A 414 17.93 -23.47 21.72
C TYR A 414 16.71 -22.81 22.36
N LEU A 415 15.94 -23.57 23.13
CA LEU A 415 14.80 -23.07 23.90
C LEU A 415 15.15 -23.08 25.39
N PRO A 416 15.42 -21.91 26.01
CA PRO A 416 15.70 -21.83 27.44
C PRO A 416 14.48 -22.16 28.31
N THR A 417 14.73 -22.47 29.57
CA THR A 417 13.67 -22.58 30.59
C THR A 417 12.87 -21.27 30.71
N LYS A 418 11.57 -21.36 31.05
CA LYS A 418 10.64 -20.21 31.04
C LYS A 418 11.11 -19.00 31.86
N GLN A 419 11.83 -19.23 32.96
CA GLN A 419 12.36 -18.16 33.83
C GLN A 419 13.53 -17.39 33.19
N ALA A 420 14.26 -18.04 32.28
CA ALA A 420 15.43 -17.47 31.61
C ALA A 420 15.10 -16.83 30.24
N ARG A 421 13.82 -16.80 29.84
CA ARG A 421 13.34 -16.21 28.56
C ARG A 421 13.16 -14.69 28.62
N ARG A 422 13.80 -14.01 29.58
CA ARG A 422 13.68 -12.55 29.70
C ARG A 422 14.64 -11.88 28.71
N ILE A 423 14.13 -10.92 27.95
CA ILE A 423 14.94 -10.10 27.05
C ILE A 423 15.93 -9.28 27.90
N PRO A 424 17.24 -9.32 27.59
CA PRO A 424 18.24 -8.55 28.32
C PRO A 424 18.05 -7.05 28.12
N HIS A 425 18.54 -6.26 29.06
CA HIS A 425 18.56 -4.81 28.90
C HIS A 425 19.49 -4.39 27.73
N PRO A 426 19.16 -3.33 26.97
CA PRO A 426 19.94 -2.89 25.80
C PRO A 426 21.42 -2.70 26.10
N ARG A 427 21.74 -2.10 27.26
CA ARG A 427 23.12 -1.83 27.66
C ARG A 427 23.90 -3.09 28.00
N GLU A 428 23.26 -4.07 28.63
CA GLU A 428 23.87 -5.39 28.86
C GLU A 428 24.14 -6.13 27.55
N ALA A 429 23.21 -6.04 26.60
CA ALA A 429 23.37 -6.62 25.27
C ALA A 429 24.55 -5.96 24.53
N PHE A 430 24.68 -4.63 24.59
CA PHE A 430 25.80 -3.89 24.02
C PHE A 430 27.15 -4.33 24.59
N TYR A 431 27.31 -4.37 25.92
CA TYR A 431 28.57 -4.79 26.53
C TYR A 431 28.91 -6.25 26.20
N LYS A 432 27.92 -7.15 26.14
CA LYS A 432 28.16 -8.54 25.69
C LYS A 432 28.70 -8.61 24.26
N VAL A 433 28.21 -7.76 23.36
CA VAL A 433 28.74 -7.67 21.98
C VAL A 433 30.16 -7.10 21.97
N MET A 434 30.41 -6.03 22.73
CA MET A 434 31.73 -5.41 22.82
C MET A 434 32.79 -6.36 23.42
N ASP A 435 32.43 -7.10 24.47
CA ASP A 435 33.28 -8.11 25.07
C ASP A 435 33.58 -9.23 24.07
N HIS A 436 32.57 -9.71 23.35
CA HIS A 436 32.76 -10.74 22.32
C HIS A 436 33.69 -10.29 21.20
N LEU A 437 33.52 -9.06 20.70
CA LEU A 437 34.42 -8.49 19.69
C LEU A 437 35.86 -8.41 20.23
N THR A 438 36.03 -7.90 21.44
CA THR A 438 37.35 -7.79 22.07
C THR A 438 38.02 -9.15 22.25
N MET A 439 37.28 -10.16 22.70
CA MET A 439 37.77 -11.53 22.86
C MET A 439 38.11 -12.22 21.54
N THR A 440 37.44 -11.84 20.45
CA THR A 440 37.72 -12.35 19.09
C THR A 440 38.81 -11.55 18.37
N GLY A 441 39.41 -10.54 19.02
CA GLY A 441 40.44 -9.68 18.44
C GLY A 441 39.91 -8.62 17.47
N LYS A 442 38.59 -8.44 17.38
CA LYS A 442 37.95 -7.40 16.58
C LYS A 442 37.63 -6.19 17.47
N ARG A 443 37.74 -4.97 16.93
CA ARG A 443 37.38 -3.75 17.67
C ARG A 443 36.51 -2.86 16.81
N MET A 444 35.45 -2.33 17.42
CA MET A 444 34.67 -1.28 16.80
C MET A 444 35.45 0.03 16.80
N ASN A 445 35.13 0.91 15.86
CA ASN A 445 35.62 2.28 15.90
C ASN A 445 35.14 2.95 17.20
N PRO A 446 36.01 3.61 17.99
CA PRO A 446 35.61 4.28 19.22
C PRO A 446 34.44 5.27 19.05
N ALA A 447 34.38 5.98 17.91
CA ALA A 447 33.29 6.91 17.62
C ALA A 447 31.96 6.17 17.44
N TYR A 448 31.97 5.07 16.67
CA TYR A 448 30.78 4.24 16.46
C TYR A 448 30.34 3.52 17.74
N ALA A 449 31.29 3.02 18.53
CA ALA A 449 30.99 2.40 19.82
C ALA A 449 30.32 3.39 20.78
N THR A 450 30.75 4.66 20.79
CA THR A 450 30.14 5.70 21.63
C THR A 450 28.75 6.07 21.15
N LEU A 451 28.54 6.17 19.83
CA LEU A 451 27.21 6.38 19.25
C LEU A 451 26.25 5.25 19.64
N PHE A 452 26.71 4.01 19.56
CA PHE A 452 25.88 2.85 19.89
C PHE A 452 25.61 2.74 21.40
N ASP A 453 26.59 3.07 22.24
CA ASP A 453 26.40 3.19 23.70
C ASP A 453 25.35 4.25 24.03
N SER A 454 25.44 5.46 23.45
CA SER A 454 24.42 6.51 23.58
C SER A 454 23.03 6.07 23.13
N PHE A 455 22.94 5.31 22.02
CA PHE A 455 21.67 4.74 21.56
C PHE A 455 21.08 3.77 22.58
N THR A 456 21.91 2.89 23.18
CA THR A 456 21.44 1.97 24.22
C THR A 456 21.07 2.66 25.52
N ASP A 457 21.75 3.76 25.88
CA ASP A 457 21.39 4.59 27.03
C ASP A 457 19.99 5.18 26.84
N VAL A 458 19.68 5.76 25.68
CA VAL A 458 18.34 6.32 25.39
C VAL A 458 17.26 5.22 25.36
N LEU A 459 17.57 4.04 24.83
CA LEU A 459 16.65 2.89 24.88
C LEU A 459 16.36 2.43 26.32
N GLN A 460 17.38 2.40 27.18
CA GLN A 460 17.24 2.01 28.59
C GLN A 460 16.26 2.92 29.32
N GLN A 461 16.20 4.21 28.96
CA GLN A 461 15.29 5.16 29.59
C GLN A 461 13.80 4.82 29.37
N ARG A 462 13.45 3.92 28.44
CA ARG A 462 12.08 3.43 28.25
C ARG A 462 11.54 2.66 29.45
N GLY A 463 12.42 2.13 30.31
CA GLY A 463 12.06 1.32 31.47
C GLY A 463 12.13 -0.18 31.19
N ASP A 464 11.43 -0.97 32.01
CA ASP A 464 11.53 -2.44 31.97
C ASP A 464 10.97 -3.04 30.66
N ASN A 465 9.85 -2.53 30.18
CA ASN A 465 9.20 -2.95 28.93
C ASN A 465 9.70 -2.13 27.73
N TRP A 466 11.02 -2.01 27.58
CA TRP A 466 11.62 -1.17 26.54
C TRP A 466 11.33 -1.67 25.11
N PHE A 467 11.17 -2.98 24.94
CA PHE A 467 10.92 -3.64 23.65
C PHE A 467 9.58 -4.37 23.60
N CYS A 468 9.36 -5.38 24.44
CA CYS A 468 8.13 -6.17 24.50
C CYS A 468 7.28 -5.80 25.72
N ASP A 469 5.96 -5.89 25.57
CA ASP A 469 5.00 -5.84 26.67
C ASP A 469 4.86 -7.21 27.38
N GLU A 470 4.14 -7.26 28.50
CA GLU A 470 3.96 -8.50 29.28
C GLU A 470 3.23 -9.58 28.45
N GLY A 471 3.94 -10.67 28.13
CA GLY A 471 3.41 -11.77 27.32
C GLY A 471 3.52 -11.58 25.81
N GLU A 472 4.11 -10.47 25.35
CA GLU A 472 4.43 -10.21 23.94
C GLU A 472 5.80 -10.81 23.59
N CYS A 473 5.94 -11.43 22.42
CA CYS A 473 7.24 -11.89 21.90
C CYS A 473 7.91 -10.82 21.02
N ALA A 474 9.22 -10.96 20.80
CA ALA A 474 10.00 -10.00 20.00
C ALA A 474 9.44 -9.76 18.58
N SER A 475 8.94 -10.79 17.91
CA SER A 475 8.36 -10.71 16.57
C SER A 475 7.03 -9.94 16.56
N GLN A 476 6.18 -10.12 17.57
CA GLN A 476 4.95 -9.34 17.74
C GLN A 476 5.26 -7.86 18.02
N ALA A 477 6.22 -7.59 18.91
CA ALA A 477 6.66 -6.23 19.21
C ALA A 477 7.24 -5.52 17.97
N PHE A 478 7.97 -6.25 17.12
CA PHE A 478 8.45 -5.75 15.84
C PHE A 478 7.29 -5.43 14.90
N LEU A 479 6.36 -6.36 14.66
CA LEU A 479 5.21 -6.13 13.77
C LEU A 479 4.27 -5.01 14.25
N ARG A 480 4.16 -4.81 15.56
CA ARG A 480 3.41 -3.71 16.17
C ARG A 480 4.05 -2.36 15.91
N ARG A 481 5.38 -2.29 15.94
CA ARG A 481 6.15 -1.06 15.72
C ARG A 481 6.50 -0.82 14.25
N LEU A 482 6.37 -1.85 13.41
CA LEU A 482 6.56 -1.75 11.98
C LEU A 482 5.50 -0.82 11.38
N ARG A 483 5.98 0.14 10.60
CA ARG A 483 5.14 1.18 10.01
C ARG A 483 4.16 0.58 9.00
N SER A 484 2.93 1.10 8.99
CA SER A 484 1.88 0.56 8.13
C SER A 484 2.07 0.81 6.64
N ASP A 485 2.69 1.94 6.29
CA ASP A 485 3.06 2.34 4.93
C ASP A 485 4.46 1.83 4.52
N ASP A 486 5.06 0.92 5.30
CA ASP A 486 6.35 0.35 4.92
C ASP A 486 6.23 -0.66 3.77
N PRO A 487 7.00 -0.53 2.68
CA PRO A 487 6.90 -1.42 1.53
C PRO A 487 7.34 -2.86 1.83
N MET A 488 8.13 -3.09 2.88
CA MET A 488 8.59 -4.43 3.27
C MET A 488 7.63 -5.10 4.26
N ARG A 489 6.52 -4.46 4.62
CA ARG A 489 5.60 -4.99 5.63
C ARG A 489 5.04 -6.36 5.28
N GLU A 490 4.59 -6.54 4.04
CA GLU A 490 4.07 -7.83 3.56
C GLU A 490 5.13 -8.92 3.65
N VAL A 491 6.36 -8.61 3.21
CA VAL A 491 7.51 -9.54 3.30
C VAL A 491 7.79 -9.98 4.74
N PHE A 492 7.71 -9.05 5.70
CA PHE A 492 7.87 -9.40 7.11
C PHE A 492 6.70 -10.23 7.66
N CYS A 493 5.46 -9.91 7.28
CA CYS A 493 4.30 -10.70 7.68
C CYS A 493 4.41 -12.14 7.16
N ASP A 494 4.68 -12.32 5.87
CA ASP A 494 4.83 -13.64 5.24
C ASP A 494 5.96 -14.44 5.91
N TYR A 495 7.09 -13.77 6.19
CA TYR A 495 8.21 -14.38 6.91
C TYR A 495 7.80 -14.86 8.30
N PHE A 496 7.11 -14.04 9.10
CA PHE A 496 6.71 -14.45 10.44
C PHE A 496 5.65 -15.53 10.43
N GLU A 497 4.71 -15.50 9.48
CA GLU A 497 3.72 -16.58 9.29
C GLU A 497 4.40 -17.92 8.95
N GLU A 498 5.35 -17.91 8.01
CA GLU A 498 6.14 -19.10 7.68
C GLU A 498 6.97 -19.55 8.89
N MET A 499 7.65 -18.62 9.55
CA MET A 499 8.45 -18.90 10.75
C MET A 499 7.60 -19.60 11.81
N TYR A 500 6.43 -19.07 12.18
CA TYR A 500 5.57 -19.69 13.19
C TYR A 500 5.16 -21.11 12.79
N SER A 501 4.76 -21.33 11.53
CA SER A 501 4.40 -22.66 11.04
C SER A 501 5.57 -23.65 11.12
N ARG A 502 6.79 -23.22 10.78
CA ARG A 502 7.99 -24.06 10.84
C ARG A 502 8.39 -24.41 12.26
N PHE A 503 8.30 -23.44 13.19
CA PHE A 503 8.58 -23.67 14.61
C PHE A 503 7.54 -24.57 15.30
N GLU A 504 6.28 -24.54 14.88
CA GLU A 504 5.26 -25.51 15.34
C GLU A 504 5.57 -26.94 14.89
N ALA A 505 6.16 -27.11 13.70
CA ALA A 505 6.57 -28.41 13.16
C ALA A 505 8.01 -28.83 13.53
N ALA A 506 8.71 -28.05 14.36
CA ALA A 506 10.11 -28.26 14.71
C ALA A 506 10.33 -29.59 15.46
N LYS A 507 11.42 -30.29 15.14
CA LYS A 507 11.76 -31.56 15.78
C LYS A 507 12.75 -31.33 16.92
N GLU A 508 12.46 -31.91 18.08
CA GLU A 508 13.40 -31.91 19.21
C GLU A 508 14.62 -32.78 18.90
N VAL A 509 15.82 -32.21 19.08
CA VAL A 509 17.10 -32.87 18.82
C VAL A 509 17.54 -33.66 20.03
N LYS A 510 17.82 -34.96 19.84
CA LYS A 510 18.32 -35.81 20.91
C LYS A 510 19.80 -35.49 21.22
N PRO A 511 20.23 -35.57 22.50
CA PRO A 511 21.61 -35.26 22.90
C PRO A 511 22.70 -36.05 22.14
N ALA A 512 22.41 -37.29 21.72
CA ALA A 512 23.35 -38.14 21.00
C ALA A 512 23.62 -37.69 19.56
N GLU A 513 22.67 -36.98 18.93
CA GLU A 513 22.76 -36.53 17.54
C GLU A 513 23.18 -35.06 17.43
N PHE A 514 23.05 -34.31 18.53
CA PHE A 514 23.32 -32.89 18.63
C PHE A 514 24.68 -32.48 18.03
N LEU A 515 25.78 -33.09 18.46
CA LEU A 515 27.13 -32.71 17.99
C LEU A 515 27.33 -32.96 16.50
N LYS A 516 26.73 -34.04 15.96
CA LYS A 516 26.83 -34.38 14.54
C LYS A 516 26.03 -33.40 13.69
N LEU A 517 24.81 -33.08 14.12
CA LEU A 517 23.97 -32.11 13.43
C LEU A 517 24.59 -30.71 13.49
N LEU A 518 25.08 -30.28 14.66
CA LEU A 518 25.70 -28.97 14.81
C LEU A 518 26.93 -28.81 13.91
N ALA A 519 27.79 -29.83 13.80
CA ALA A 519 28.94 -29.79 12.90
C ALA A 519 28.52 -29.68 11.42
N LYS A 520 27.44 -30.37 11.01
CA LYS A 520 26.87 -30.24 9.64
C LYS A 520 26.34 -28.83 9.39
N LYS A 521 25.62 -28.26 10.35
CA LYS A 521 25.07 -26.90 10.27
C LYS A 521 26.17 -25.83 10.24
N GLU A 522 27.21 -25.98 11.06
CA GLU A 522 28.37 -25.09 11.11
C GLU A 522 29.12 -25.06 9.76
N ALA A 523 29.27 -26.21 9.10
CA ALA A 523 29.84 -26.29 7.76
C ALA A 523 28.98 -25.57 6.71
N SER A 524 27.65 -25.77 6.72
CA SER A 524 26.72 -25.06 5.82
C SER A 524 26.77 -23.55 6.03
N HIS A 525 26.73 -23.11 7.29
CA HIS A 525 26.79 -21.71 7.66
C HIS A 525 28.10 -21.03 7.24
N GLY A 526 29.23 -21.75 7.31
CA GLY A 526 30.52 -21.26 6.84
C GLY A 526 30.51 -20.96 5.34
N VAL A 527 29.95 -21.87 4.53
CA VAL A 527 29.82 -21.67 3.08
C VAL A 527 28.90 -20.49 2.76
N GLU A 528 27.73 -20.42 3.39
CA GLU A 528 26.78 -19.30 3.23
C GLU A 528 27.41 -17.95 3.62
N SER A 529 28.21 -17.93 4.69
CA SER A 529 28.85 -16.70 5.18
C SER A 529 29.93 -16.19 4.22
N GLU A 530 30.69 -17.08 3.57
CA GLU A 530 31.64 -16.66 2.53
C GLU A 530 30.93 -16.12 1.29
N VAL A 531 29.87 -16.78 0.83
CA VAL A 531 29.05 -16.29 -0.29
C VAL A 531 28.45 -14.92 0.03
N TYR A 532 27.92 -14.74 1.25
CA TYR A 532 27.39 -13.46 1.71
C TYR A 532 28.47 -12.38 1.77
N ARG A 533 29.69 -12.71 2.22
CA ARG A 533 30.82 -11.76 2.26
C ARG A 533 31.14 -11.23 0.86
N HIS A 534 31.15 -12.10 -0.14
CA HIS A 534 31.31 -11.70 -1.54
C HIS A 534 30.15 -10.82 -1.99
N TRP A 535 28.90 -11.25 -1.76
CA TRP A 535 27.73 -10.45 -2.12
C TRP A 535 27.71 -9.06 -1.46
N ALA A 536 28.05 -8.95 -0.17
CA ALA A 536 28.02 -7.70 0.58
C ALA A 536 29.05 -6.68 0.06
N LEU A 537 30.22 -7.15 -0.38
CA LEU A 537 31.21 -6.29 -1.06
C LEU A 537 30.66 -5.71 -2.37
N PHE A 538 29.82 -6.46 -3.09
CA PHE A 538 29.20 -6.00 -4.34
C PHE A 538 27.93 -5.17 -4.16
N ALA A 539 27.18 -5.42 -3.10
CA ALA A 539 25.92 -4.74 -2.82
C ALA A 539 26.14 -3.30 -2.32
N SER A 540 27.32 -2.99 -1.77
CA SER A 540 27.69 -1.63 -1.38
C SER A 540 28.11 -0.81 -2.60
N PRO A 541 27.41 0.29 -2.95
CA PRO A 541 27.73 1.11 -4.11
C PRO A 541 29.13 1.75 -4.03
N GLU A 542 29.55 2.14 -2.83
CA GLU A 542 30.88 2.74 -2.60
C GLU A 542 31.99 1.69 -2.74
N ALA A 543 31.81 0.50 -2.15
CA ALA A 543 32.79 -0.58 -2.28
C ALA A 543 32.87 -1.11 -3.72
N ALA A 544 31.74 -1.17 -4.42
CA ALA A 544 31.69 -1.53 -5.84
C ALA A 544 32.35 -0.46 -6.72
N ALA A 545 32.20 0.83 -6.39
CA ALA A 545 32.86 1.92 -7.09
C ALA A 545 34.39 1.90 -6.87
N THR A 546 34.85 1.77 -5.62
CA THR A 546 36.30 1.65 -5.33
C THR A 546 36.89 0.38 -5.95
N ALA A 547 36.20 -0.76 -5.87
CA ALA A 547 36.66 -1.99 -6.50
C ALA A 547 36.72 -1.86 -8.03
N LYS A 548 35.80 -1.10 -8.64
CA LYS A 548 35.81 -0.81 -10.07
C LYS A 548 36.95 0.14 -10.46
N GLU A 549 37.21 1.19 -9.67
CA GLU A 549 38.35 2.09 -9.88
C GLU A 549 39.69 1.34 -9.74
N GLU A 550 39.82 0.48 -8.74
CA GLU A 550 41.00 -0.39 -8.58
C GLU A 550 41.13 -1.40 -9.73
N SER A 551 40.00 -1.95 -10.22
CA SER A 551 39.96 -2.82 -11.39
C SER A 551 40.41 -2.11 -12.67
N ASP A 552 39.89 -0.91 -12.91
CA ASP A 552 40.24 -0.08 -14.06
C ASP A 552 41.72 0.34 -13.97
N HIS A 553 42.21 0.64 -12.76
CA HIS A 553 43.62 0.92 -12.50
C HIS A 553 44.51 -0.30 -12.79
N LEU A 554 44.19 -1.49 -12.29
CA LEU A 554 44.93 -2.72 -12.57
C LEU A 554 44.93 -3.06 -14.07
N THR A 555 43.78 -2.90 -14.73
CA THR A 555 43.63 -3.14 -16.17
C THR A 555 44.44 -2.13 -16.99
N SER A 556 44.49 -0.86 -16.57
CA SER A 556 45.33 0.16 -17.20
C SER A 556 46.83 -0.10 -17.01
N LEU A 557 47.26 -0.52 -15.82
CA LEU A 557 48.65 -0.91 -15.52
C LEU A 557 49.09 -2.14 -16.34
N PHE A 558 48.18 -3.09 -16.59
CA PHE A 558 48.45 -4.22 -17.46
C PHE A 558 48.61 -3.78 -18.92
N LYS A 559 47.67 -2.95 -19.43
CA LYS A 559 47.73 -2.40 -20.79
C LYS A 559 48.97 -1.53 -21.03
N SER A 560 49.46 -0.83 -20.00
CA SER A 560 50.69 -0.01 -20.06
C SER A 560 51.98 -0.80 -19.84
N LYS A 561 51.91 -2.13 -19.62
CA LYS A 561 53.04 -3.01 -19.26
C LYS A 561 53.77 -2.63 -17.96
N GLN A 562 53.14 -1.83 -17.11
CA GLN A 562 53.71 -1.38 -15.83
C GLN A 562 53.33 -2.29 -14.65
N LEU A 563 52.39 -3.23 -14.83
CA LEU A 563 51.95 -4.13 -13.77
C LEU A 563 53.04 -5.10 -13.29
N GLN A 564 53.87 -5.64 -14.21
CA GLN A 564 54.94 -6.57 -13.86
C GLN A 564 56.04 -5.90 -13.00
N PRO A 565 56.58 -4.72 -13.35
CA PRO A 565 57.50 -3.97 -12.48
C PRO A 565 56.94 -3.67 -11.09
N VAL A 566 55.63 -3.41 -10.97
CA VAL A 566 54.99 -3.08 -9.68
C VAL A 566 54.79 -4.34 -8.82
N LEU A 567 54.49 -5.49 -9.44
CA LEU A 567 54.44 -6.80 -8.76
C LEU A 567 55.84 -7.21 -8.25
N ASP A 568 56.87 -7.00 -9.06
CA ASP A 568 58.26 -7.30 -8.73
C ASP A 568 58.80 -6.37 -7.62
N ALA A 569 58.33 -5.12 -7.57
CA ALA A 569 58.65 -4.16 -6.52
C ALA A 569 57.86 -4.34 -5.21
N ASN A 570 57.00 -5.36 -5.10
CA ASN A 570 56.04 -5.56 -3.99
C ASN A 570 55.06 -4.39 -3.79
N GLY A 571 54.80 -3.59 -4.83
CA GLY A 571 53.84 -2.49 -4.76
C GLY A 571 52.38 -2.98 -4.70
N ILE A 572 52.08 -4.14 -5.30
CA ILE A 572 50.82 -4.87 -5.08
C ILE A 572 51.15 -6.36 -4.88
N VAL A 573 50.40 -7.03 -4.02
CA VAL A 573 50.56 -8.46 -3.72
C VAL A 573 49.26 -9.17 -4.07
N ALA A 574 49.28 -9.94 -5.16
CA ALA A 574 48.18 -10.82 -5.53
C ALA A 574 48.38 -12.20 -4.88
N ILE A 575 47.34 -12.70 -4.23
CA ILE A 575 47.34 -14.01 -3.57
C ILE A 575 46.32 -14.88 -4.29
N GLY A 576 46.76 -16.05 -4.75
CA GLY A 576 45.90 -17.02 -5.41
C GLY A 576 44.96 -17.75 -4.42
N PRO A 577 44.00 -18.52 -4.93
CA PRO A 577 43.03 -19.27 -4.11
C PRO A 577 43.68 -20.23 -3.09
N ASP A 578 44.91 -20.68 -3.35
CA ASP A 578 45.68 -21.58 -2.47
C ASP A 578 46.55 -20.83 -1.43
N GLY A 579 46.44 -19.51 -1.32
CA GLY A 579 47.23 -18.68 -0.42
C GLY A 579 48.67 -18.40 -0.90
N GLN A 580 49.03 -18.82 -2.11
CA GLN A 580 50.35 -18.57 -2.70
C GLN A 580 50.39 -17.22 -3.44
N LYS A 581 51.55 -16.56 -3.39
CA LYS A 581 51.75 -15.28 -4.09
C LYS A 581 51.81 -15.51 -5.61
N ILE A 582 50.94 -14.83 -6.35
CA ILE A 582 50.97 -14.84 -7.82
C ILE A 582 52.07 -13.87 -8.27
N THR A 583 53.01 -14.37 -9.07
CA THR A 583 54.17 -13.59 -9.55
C THR A 583 54.03 -13.13 -11.00
N ASP A 584 53.07 -13.67 -11.75
CA ASP A 584 52.84 -13.33 -13.16
C ASP A 584 51.65 -12.37 -13.32
N ALA A 585 51.89 -11.23 -13.97
CA ALA A 585 50.86 -10.25 -14.29
C ALA A 585 49.72 -10.83 -15.15
N GLY A 586 50.02 -11.80 -16.03
CA GLY A 586 49.02 -12.47 -16.88
C GLY A 586 48.02 -13.29 -16.05
N GLN A 587 48.52 -14.05 -15.08
CA GLN A 587 47.69 -14.82 -14.15
C GLN A 587 46.84 -13.94 -13.23
N VAL A 588 47.36 -12.81 -12.76
CA VAL A 588 46.59 -11.85 -11.95
C VAL A 588 45.37 -11.33 -12.72
N VAL A 589 45.54 -10.93 -13.98
CA VAL A 589 44.43 -10.44 -14.81
C VAL A 589 43.46 -11.57 -15.19
N ALA A 590 43.95 -12.79 -15.43
CA ALA A 590 43.10 -13.94 -15.72
C ALA A 590 42.20 -14.32 -14.53
N SER A 591 42.77 -14.46 -13.32
CA SER A 591 42.00 -14.71 -12.09
C SER A 591 41.02 -13.57 -11.78
N PHE A 592 41.38 -12.34 -12.12
CA PHE A 592 40.49 -11.19 -11.97
C PHE A 592 39.31 -11.23 -12.96
N ASN A 593 39.55 -11.60 -14.21
CA ASN A 593 38.48 -11.76 -15.21
C ASN A 593 37.54 -12.92 -14.86
N GLU A 594 38.06 -14.03 -14.35
CA GLU A 594 37.25 -15.14 -13.85
C GLU A 594 36.36 -14.71 -12.66
N PHE A 595 36.89 -13.86 -11.79
CA PHE A 595 36.13 -13.26 -10.68
C PHE A 595 35.01 -12.32 -11.17
N GLU A 596 35.27 -11.46 -12.16
CA GLU A 596 34.23 -10.60 -12.76
C GLU A 596 33.13 -11.42 -13.46
N LEU A 597 33.49 -12.54 -14.09
CA LEU A 597 32.53 -13.43 -14.75
C LEU A 597 31.66 -14.20 -13.74
N LEU A 598 32.26 -14.63 -12.61
CA LEU A 598 31.53 -15.19 -11.47
C LEU A 598 30.55 -14.16 -10.88
N LYS A 599 30.97 -12.90 -10.79
CA LYS A 599 30.17 -11.78 -10.29
C LYS A 599 28.96 -11.49 -11.19
N GLU A 600 29.14 -11.44 -12.51
CA GLU A 600 28.01 -11.30 -13.46
C GLU A 600 27.02 -12.46 -13.30
N THR A 601 27.53 -13.69 -13.18
CA THR A 601 26.70 -14.89 -12.99
C THR A 601 25.87 -14.84 -11.70
N ILE A 602 26.46 -14.37 -10.59
CA ILE A 602 25.76 -14.20 -9.31
C ILE A 602 24.71 -13.08 -9.42
N GLN A 603 25.03 -11.95 -10.06
CA GLN A 603 24.08 -10.85 -10.24
C GLN A 603 22.88 -11.26 -11.10
N ASP A 604 23.12 -12.00 -12.18
CA ASP A 604 22.06 -12.44 -13.08
C ASP A 604 21.19 -13.52 -12.43
N SER A 605 21.78 -14.41 -11.62
CA SER A 605 21.03 -15.37 -10.81
C SER A 605 20.12 -14.67 -9.78
N ILE A 606 20.59 -13.57 -9.17
CA ILE A 606 19.80 -12.77 -8.21
C ILE A 606 18.71 -11.96 -8.92
N LYS A 607 18.98 -11.38 -10.10
CA LYS A 607 17.95 -10.69 -10.90
C LYS A 607 16.87 -11.66 -11.37
N ALA A 608 17.24 -12.89 -11.72
CA ALA A 608 16.30 -13.95 -12.08
C ALA A 608 15.39 -14.34 -10.89
N LEU A 609 15.90 -14.26 -9.66
CA LEU A 609 15.11 -14.50 -8.43
C LEU A 609 14.19 -13.33 -8.05
N LYS A 610 14.42 -12.11 -8.54
CA LYS A 610 13.58 -10.93 -8.26
C LYS A 610 12.24 -10.90 -9.02
N VAL A 611 11.93 -11.92 -9.82
CA VAL A 611 10.60 -12.05 -10.45
C VAL A 611 10.08 -13.48 -10.22
N PRO A 612 9.27 -13.65 -9.17
CA PRO A 612 7.94 -14.21 -9.39
C PRO A 612 6.92 -13.49 -8.49
N GLY A 613 6.21 -12.49 -9.01
CA GLY A 613 5.13 -11.82 -8.27
C GLY A 613 5.01 -10.34 -8.60
N GLY A 614 4.67 -10.01 -9.84
CA GLY A 614 4.47 -8.62 -10.27
C GLY A 614 3.97 -8.61 -11.70
N THR A 615 2.70 -8.97 -11.87
CA THR A 615 2.00 -8.94 -13.15
C THR A 615 2.14 -7.60 -13.85
N ASP A 616 2.45 -7.67 -15.14
CA ASP A 616 2.28 -6.65 -16.16
C ASP A 616 1.06 -5.75 -15.92
N ALA A 617 1.29 -4.56 -15.36
CA ALA A 617 0.28 -3.51 -15.27
C ALA A 617 0.93 -2.13 -15.35
N GLN A 618 1.78 -1.89 -16.35
CA GLN A 618 2.23 -0.54 -16.67
C GLN A 618 2.68 -0.39 -18.13
N LYS A 619 1.83 -0.83 -19.07
CA LYS A 619 1.82 -0.34 -20.46
C LYS A 619 0.39 -0.39 -21.02
N THR A 620 -0.46 0.53 -20.58
CA THR A 620 -1.57 1.17 -21.33
C THR A 620 -2.38 2.04 -20.39
N ASN A 621 -2.03 3.33 -20.33
CA ASN A 621 -2.91 4.49 -20.48
C ASN A 621 -2.08 5.76 -20.31
#